data_AF-A0AAD0M6S0-F1
#
_entry.id   AF-A0AAD0M6S0-F1
#
_cell.length_a   1.000
_cell.length_b   1.000
_cell.length_c   1.000
_cell.angle_alpha   90.00
_cell.angle_beta   90.00
_cell.angle_gamma   90.00
#
_symmetry.space_group_name_H-M   'P 1'
#
loop_
_entity.id
_entity.type
_entity.pdbx_description
1 polymer ?
#
loop_
_entity_poly.entity_id
_entity_poly.type
_entity_poly.pdbx_seq_one_letter_code
_entity_poly.pdbx_strand_id
1 'polypeptide(L)'
;MRKRKNILLEALPNREPLTEELARLEALFDDMQTNLPKGPKAPRTKAAEASARLLKAQRELLKVETKRQQLVTTFDEMLGLDFVSQEDALAINEVIEMRKQATSDYYRSYCLQNSLSRITREFAPVLKGQLMEKISTLEAQIAEVRKGLFAIYWALPDIGMTLAEWEALTQVQRRSMRPTGRPSLPLECQITECEEQSKALLAEISTLSKGKLNTVEKALKGVELSTRGRPVISDIGKMERQAGRLRREMEKLDPSDFPSEAEHKKNPRLGDTYQIRVDRMTARIEEIEESIRIAESELEGVAVYRRELEKQRARHRDLVVLESKANGDDQAMLLLEILRNEVQQQETVEMIRKADPQATETLTHRVNPKETRDRLSRLEMNGRLKDGELLILQEIKQSIMGKSSTRGR
;
A
#
# COMPACT_ATOMS: atom_id res chain seq x y z
N MET A 1 11.48 5.97 -47.32
CA MET A 1 11.06 5.77 -45.92
C MET A 1 10.51 7.08 -45.37
N ARG A 2 9.19 7.26 -45.35
CA ARG A 2 8.55 8.42 -44.71
C ARG A 2 8.43 8.12 -43.22
N LYS A 3 8.98 9.00 -42.37
CA LYS A 3 8.72 8.98 -40.92
C LYS A 3 7.21 9.05 -40.71
N ARG A 4 6.57 7.98 -40.24
CA ARG A 4 5.19 8.04 -39.73
C ARG A 4 5.27 8.96 -38.50
N LYS A 5 4.71 10.17 -38.61
CA LYS A 5 4.54 11.07 -37.47
C LYS A 5 3.52 10.43 -36.52
N ASN A 6 3.72 10.58 -35.21
CA ASN A 6 2.80 10.11 -34.17
C ASN A 6 1.49 10.91 -34.23
N ILE A 7 0.52 10.44 -35.01
CA ILE A 7 -0.69 11.20 -35.38
C ILE A 7 -1.66 11.38 -34.21
N LEU A 8 -1.76 10.46 -33.24
CA LEU A 8 -2.84 10.56 -32.24
C LEU A 8 -2.65 11.65 -31.18
N LEU A 9 -1.44 11.86 -30.66
CA LEU A 9 -1.20 12.89 -29.64
C LEU A 9 -1.26 14.31 -30.22
N GLU A 10 -0.75 14.49 -31.45
CA GLU A 10 -0.89 15.74 -32.20
C GLU A 10 -2.34 15.97 -32.66
N ALA A 11 -3.12 14.91 -32.88
CA ALA A 11 -4.54 15.00 -33.23
C ALA A 11 -5.47 15.22 -32.03
N LEU A 12 -4.99 15.15 -30.79
CA LEU A 12 -5.80 15.52 -29.62
C LEU A 12 -5.80 17.05 -29.50
N PRO A 13 -6.91 17.73 -29.85
CA PRO A 13 -6.94 19.17 -30.16
C PRO A 13 -6.64 20.10 -28.96
N ASN A 14 -6.35 19.54 -27.78
CA ASN A 14 -6.19 20.29 -26.53
C ASN A 14 -4.85 20.05 -25.83
N ARG A 15 -3.92 19.25 -26.37
CA ARG A 15 -2.68 18.93 -25.64
C ARG A 15 -1.72 20.11 -25.53
N GLU A 16 -1.34 20.71 -26.66
CA GLU A 16 -0.40 21.83 -26.71
C GLU A 16 -0.79 23.00 -25.80
N PRO A 17 -2.02 23.56 -25.87
CA PRO A 17 -2.41 24.67 -24.99
C PRO A 17 -2.38 24.28 -23.50
N LEU A 18 -2.70 23.03 -23.15
CA LEU A 18 -2.62 22.55 -21.77
C LEU A 18 -1.16 22.43 -21.29
N THR A 19 -0.25 22.02 -22.17
CA THR A 19 1.18 21.91 -21.82
C THR A 19 1.86 23.28 -21.70
N GLU A 20 1.48 24.25 -22.53
CA GLU A 20 1.93 25.63 -22.42
C GLU A 20 1.41 26.28 -21.14
N GLU A 21 0.13 26.08 -20.81
CA GLU A 21 -0.45 26.55 -19.57
C GLU A 21 0.18 25.89 -18.35
N LEU A 22 0.47 24.59 -18.39
CA LEU A 22 1.22 23.90 -17.34
C LEU A 22 2.61 24.54 -17.11
N ALA A 23 3.36 24.80 -18.19
CA ALA A 23 4.67 25.44 -18.08
C ALA A 23 4.58 26.86 -17.51
N ARG A 24 3.54 27.62 -17.89
CA ARG A 24 3.25 28.94 -17.29
C ARG A 24 2.97 28.84 -15.79
N LEU A 25 2.15 27.87 -15.38
CA LEU A 25 1.80 27.65 -13.97
C LEU A 25 3.01 27.20 -13.14
N GLU A 26 3.89 26.35 -13.69
CA GLU A 26 5.15 25.96 -13.06
C GLU A 26 6.06 27.18 -12.84
N ALA A 27 6.22 28.06 -13.83
CA ALA A 27 7.01 29.28 -13.68
C ALA A 27 6.43 30.22 -12.60
N LEU A 28 5.10 30.41 -12.59
CA LEU A 28 4.43 31.21 -11.55
C LEU A 28 4.60 30.62 -10.14
N PHE A 29 4.61 29.29 -10.05
CA PHE A 29 4.84 28.58 -8.81
C PHE A 29 6.27 28.73 -8.32
N ASP A 30 7.26 28.63 -9.20
CA ASP A 30 8.68 28.84 -8.87
C ASP A 30 8.92 30.27 -8.36
N ASP A 31 8.36 31.28 -9.05
CA ASP A 31 8.38 32.67 -8.60
C ASP A 31 7.74 32.83 -7.22
N MET A 32 6.63 32.15 -6.97
CA MET A 32 5.98 32.17 -5.66
C MET A 32 6.85 31.51 -4.58
N GLN A 33 7.54 30.40 -4.87
CA GLN A 33 8.40 29.73 -3.90
C GLN A 33 9.52 30.63 -3.39
N THR A 34 10.09 31.49 -4.24
CA THR A 34 11.11 32.46 -3.81
C THR A 34 10.59 33.45 -2.77
N ASN A 35 9.28 33.69 -2.76
CA ASN A 35 8.59 34.63 -1.87
C ASN A 35 7.99 33.98 -0.62
N LEU A 36 8.08 32.64 -0.48
CA LEU A 36 7.62 31.96 0.73
C LEU A 36 8.51 32.31 1.92
N PRO A 37 7.94 32.48 3.13
CA PRO A 37 8.74 32.68 4.32
C PRO A 37 9.69 31.48 4.49
N LYS A 38 10.99 31.76 4.59
CA LYS A 38 11.99 30.73 4.87
C LYS A 38 11.57 30.04 6.17
N GLY A 39 11.24 28.75 6.08
CA GLY A 39 10.93 27.93 7.25
C GLY A 39 12.07 28.03 8.28
N PRO A 40 11.79 27.71 9.56
CA PRO A 40 12.82 27.76 10.60
C PRO A 40 14.04 26.97 10.13
N LYS A 41 15.22 27.59 10.19
CA LYS A 41 16.49 26.92 9.88
C LYS A 41 16.56 25.66 10.74
N ALA A 42 16.60 24.49 10.11
CA ALA A 42 16.74 23.24 10.83
C ALA A 42 18.01 23.33 11.71
N PRO A 43 17.92 23.11 13.03
CA PRO A 43 19.09 23.11 13.89
C PRO A 43 20.07 22.04 13.40
N ARG A 44 21.37 22.29 13.60
CA ARG A 44 22.41 21.27 13.35
C ARG A 44 22.06 20.01 14.13
N THR A 45 21.68 18.95 13.42
CA THR A 45 21.40 17.64 13.99
C THR A 45 22.63 17.03 14.63
N LYS A 46 22.48 16.46 15.84
CA LYS A 46 23.55 15.73 16.52
C LYS A 46 23.93 14.47 15.72
N ALA A 47 25.16 13.97 15.87
CA ALA A 47 25.65 12.80 15.13
C ALA A 47 24.79 11.53 15.34
N ALA A 48 24.34 11.26 16.57
CA ALA A 48 23.45 10.12 16.86
C ALA A 48 22.10 10.24 16.15
N GLU A 49 21.59 11.46 15.98
CA GLU A 49 20.36 11.74 15.26
C GLU A 49 20.55 11.59 13.74
N ALA A 50 21.73 11.97 13.22
CA ALA A 50 22.09 11.77 11.82
C ALA A 50 22.18 10.28 11.45
N SER A 51 22.76 9.44 12.32
CA SER A 51 22.79 7.98 12.11
C SER A 51 21.40 7.35 12.12
N ALA A 52 20.50 7.78 13.02
CA ALA A 52 19.12 7.30 13.05
C ALA A 52 18.32 7.75 11.82
N ARG A 53 18.50 9.00 11.38
CA ARG A 53 17.89 9.53 10.15
C ARG A 53 18.42 8.82 8.90
N LEU A 54 19.72 8.55 8.83
CA LEU A 54 20.34 7.81 7.74
C LEU A 54 19.70 6.42 7.59
N LEU A 55 19.60 5.67 8.68
CA LEU A 55 19.00 4.34 8.68
C LEU A 55 17.50 4.38 8.33
N LYS A 56 16.78 5.42 8.75
CA LYS A 56 15.38 5.64 8.34
C LYS A 56 15.29 5.91 6.84
N ALA A 57 16.10 6.80 6.29
CA ALA A 57 16.11 7.13 4.86
C ALA A 57 16.48 5.90 4.02
N GLN A 58 17.46 5.11 4.43
CA GLN A 58 17.83 3.85 3.78
C GLN A 58 16.68 2.83 3.76
N ARG A 59 15.91 2.72 4.86
CA ARG A 59 14.73 1.84 4.92
C ARG A 59 13.58 2.33 4.05
N GLU A 60 13.32 3.63 4.03
CA GLU A 60 12.31 4.19 3.11
C GLU A 60 12.73 4.01 1.66
N LEU A 61 14.01 4.19 1.33
CA LEU A 61 14.56 3.91 -0.01
C LEU A 61 14.31 2.45 -0.40
N LEU A 62 14.55 1.50 0.51
CA LEU A 62 14.28 0.09 0.26
C LEU A 62 12.80 -0.18 -0.03
N LYS A 63 11.88 0.41 0.73
CA LYS A 63 10.42 0.25 0.48
C LYS A 63 10.03 0.81 -0.88
N VAL A 64 10.51 2.00 -1.22
CA VAL A 64 10.22 2.66 -2.49
C VAL A 64 10.77 1.83 -3.64
N GLU A 65 11.99 1.30 -3.51
CA GLU A 65 12.60 0.48 -4.55
C GLU A 65 11.90 -0.87 -4.72
N THR A 66 11.53 -1.55 -3.63
CA THR A 66 10.72 -2.78 -3.71
C THR A 66 9.37 -2.52 -4.36
N LYS A 67 8.70 -1.40 -4.03
CA LYS A 67 7.45 -1.01 -4.67
C LYS A 67 7.67 -0.70 -6.16
N ARG A 68 8.74 0.02 -6.51
CA ARG A 68 9.10 0.33 -7.90
C ARG A 68 9.27 -0.96 -8.71
N GLN A 69 10.02 -1.92 -8.20
CA GLN A 69 10.23 -3.22 -8.84
C GLN A 69 8.90 -3.94 -9.08
N GLN A 70 8.02 -4.01 -8.08
CA GLN A 70 6.70 -4.63 -8.23
C GLN A 70 5.86 -3.94 -9.31
N LEU A 71 5.86 -2.60 -9.35
CA LEU A 71 5.11 -1.83 -10.36
C LEU A 71 5.68 -2.03 -11.77
N VAL A 72 7.01 -2.07 -11.91
CA VAL A 72 7.67 -2.34 -13.20
C VAL A 72 7.34 -3.75 -13.68
N THR A 73 7.45 -4.76 -12.81
CA THR A 73 7.06 -6.13 -13.16
C THR A 73 5.59 -6.21 -13.57
N THR A 74 4.70 -5.55 -12.84
CA THR A 74 3.27 -5.48 -13.22
C THR A 74 3.08 -4.80 -14.58
N PHE A 75 3.83 -3.73 -14.85
CA PHE A 75 3.76 -3.03 -16.13
C PHE A 75 4.22 -3.93 -17.28
N ASP A 76 5.36 -4.60 -17.12
CA ASP A 76 5.92 -5.51 -18.13
C ASP A 76 5.00 -6.72 -18.39
N GLU A 77 4.44 -7.31 -17.33
CA GLU A 77 3.44 -8.38 -17.44
C GLU A 77 2.18 -7.94 -18.20
N MET A 78 1.68 -6.72 -17.93
CA MET A 78 0.53 -6.15 -18.63
C MET A 78 0.81 -5.84 -20.11
N LEU A 79 2.07 -5.65 -20.51
CA LEU A 79 2.40 -5.44 -21.91
C LEU A 79 2.24 -6.70 -22.76
N GLY A 80 2.45 -7.88 -22.16
CA GLY A 80 2.28 -9.16 -22.85
C GLY A 80 3.21 -9.36 -24.06
N LEU A 81 4.35 -8.67 -24.11
CA LEU A 81 5.25 -8.68 -25.28
C LEU A 81 5.79 -10.07 -25.64
N ASP A 82 5.88 -10.96 -24.65
CA ASP A 82 6.35 -12.34 -24.84
C ASP A 82 5.35 -13.21 -25.63
N PHE A 83 4.10 -12.76 -25.79
CA PHE A 83 3.01 -13.54 -26.38
C PHE A 83 2.56 -13.03 -27.76
N VAL A 84 3.23 -12.01 -28.30
CA VAL A 84 2.82 -11.33 -29.54
C VAL A 84 3.88 -11.40 -30.63
N SER A 85 3.48 -11.16 -31.88
CA SER A 85 4.42 -11.09 -33.00
C SER A 85 5.35 -9.86 -32.87
N GLN A 86 6.49 -9.86 -33.56
CA GLN A 86 7.41 -8.72 -33.55
C GLN A 86 6.74 -7.44 -34.11
N GLU A 87 5.82 -7.57 -35.06
CA GLU A 87 5.09 -6.44 -35.62
C GLU A 87 4.12 -5.83 -34.60
N ASP A 88 3.37 -6.68 -33.89
CA ASP A 88 2.47 -6.24 -32.82
C ASP A 88 3.25 -5.65 -31.64
N ALA A 89 4.40 -6.22 -31.29
CA ALA A 89 5.27 -5.68 -30.26
C ALA A 89 5.75 -4.25 -30.60
N LEU A 90 6.07 -3.96 -31.87
CA LEU A 90 6.42 -2.61 -32.32
C LEU A 90 5.21 -1.67 -32.20
N ALA A 91 4.02 -2.10 -32.60
CA ALA A 91 2.80 -1.31 -32.50
C ALA A 91 2.40 -1.00 -31.04
N ILE A 92 2.56 -1.97 -30.13
CA ILE A 92 2.36 -1.76 -28.68
C ILE A 92 3.39 -0.75 -28.15
N ASN A 93 4.66 -0.85 -28.56
CA ASN A 93 5.69 0.11 -28.15
C ASN A 93 5.41 1.54 -28.62
N GLU A 94 4.83 1.74 -29.81
CA GLU A 94 4.38 3.07 -30.25
C GLU A 94 3.32 3.64 -29.30
N VAL A 95 2.36 2.81 -28.86
CA VAL A 95 1.36 3.18 -27.85
C VAL A 95 2.01 3.53 -26.50
N ILE A 96 3.00 2.75 -26.06
CA ILE A 96 3.74 3.04 -24.83
C ILE A 96 4.38 4.42 -24.87
N GLU A 97 5.04 4.79 -25.97
CA GLU A 97 5.66 6.11 -26.10
C GLU A 97 4.62 7.23 -26.06
N MET A 98 3.46 7.03 -26.69
CA MET A 98 2.35 7.98 -26.60
C MET A 98 1.83 8.12 -25.16
N ARG A 99 1.65 6.99 -24.47
CA ARG A 99 1.20 6.98 -23.07
C ARG A 99 2.21 7.67 -22.18
N LYS A 100 3.50 7.36 -22.30
CA LYS A 100 4.59 8.00 -21.55
C LYS A 100 4.54 9.53 -21.67
N GLN A 101 4.36 10.03 -22.90
CA GLN A 101 4.27 11.47 -23.14
C GLN A 101 3.05 12.08 -22.44
N ALA A 102 1.86 11.47 -22.56
CA ALA A 102 0.66 11.95 -21.89
C ALA A 102 0.74 11.86 -20.36
N THR A 103 1.31 10.78 -19.83
CA THR A 103 1.47 10.56 -18.39
C THR A 103 2.52 11.47 -17.77
N SER A 104 3.55 11.88 -18.52
CA SER A 104 4.58 12.80 -18.05
C SER A 104 3.99 14.18 -17.74
N ASP A 105 3.23 14.76 -18.68
CA ASP A 105 2.59 16.06 -18.47
C ASP A 105 1.53 15.99 -17.37
N TYR A 106 0.73 14.93 -17.35
CA TYR A 106 -0.23 14.70 -16.29
C TYR A 106 0.45 14.59 -14.91
N TYR A 107 1.56 13.85 -14.82
CA TYR A 107 2.32 13.68 -13.59
C TYR A 107 2.93 15.00 -13.10
N ARG A 108 3.50 15.82 -13.98
CA ARG A 108 3.96 17.18 -13.66
C ARG A 108 2.84 18.02 -13.05
N SER A 109 1.65 18.01 -13.66
CA SER A 109 0.49 18.74 -13.10
C SER A 109 0.05 18.23 -11.73
N TYR A 110 0.13 16.90 -11.51
CA TYR A 110 -0.15 16.27 -10.22
C TYR A 110 0.86 16.70 -9.15
N CYS A 111 2.15 16.71 -9.46
CA CYS A 111 3.21 17.18 -8.57
C CYS A 111 3.06 18.65 -8.20
N LEU A 112 2.74 19.50 -9.18
CA LEU A 112 2.51 20.92 -8.96
C LEU A 112 1.29 21.15 -8.04
N GLN A 113 0.17 20.50 -8.31
CA GLN A 113 -1.03 20.58 -7.47
C GLN A 113 -0.76 20.11 -6.03
N ASN A 114 -0.07 18.98 -5.86
CA ASN A 114 0.29 18.48 -4.54
C ASN A 114 1.22 19.44 -3.78
N SER A 115 2.14 20.09 -4.50
CA SER A 115 3.08 21.04 -3.91
C SER A 115 2.37 22.31 -3.44
N LEU A 116 1.45 22.84 -4.24
CA LEU A 116 0.56 23.94 -3.85
C LEU A 116 -0.27 23.57 -2.60
N SER A 117 -0.93 22.41 -2.62
CA SER A 117 -1.75 21.96 -1.48
C SER A 117 -0.94 21.65 -0.22
N ARG A 118 0.34 21.27 -0.36
CA ARG A 118 1.26 21.16 0.77
C ARG A 118 1.58 22.54 1.34
N ILE A 119 1.90 23.52 0.49
CA ILE A 119 2.20 24.90 0.93
C ILE A 119 1.00 25.50 1.67
N THR A 120 -0.21 25.35 1.13
CA THR A 120 -1.45 25.79 1.78
C THR A 120 -1.56 25.20 3.18
N ARG A 121 -1.31 23.90 3.36
CA ARG A 121 -1.41 23.23 4.67
C ARG A 121 -0.30 23.62 5.65
N GLU A 122 0.94 23.68 5.18
CA GLU A 122 2.12 23.91 6.03
C GLU A 122 2.25 25.38 6.45
N PHE A 123 1.89 26.30 5.55
CA PHE A 123 2.09 27.73 5.76
C PHE A 123 0.78 28.50 5.98
N ALA A 124 -0.39 27.86 5.98
CA ALA A 124 -1.69 28.48 6.30
C ALA A 124 -1.64 29.50 7.46
N PRO A 125 -1.00 29.23 8.62
CA PRO A 125 -1.01 30.17 9.73
C PRO A 125 -0.07 31.39 9.54
N VAL A 126 0.78 31.38 8.51
CA VAL A 126 1.81 32.41 8.25
C VAL A 126 1.55 33.16 6.93
N LEU A 127 0.75 32.58 6.03
CA LEU A 127 0.42 33.17 4.73
C LEU A 127 -0.56 34.35 4.89
N LYS A 128 -0.24 35.47 4.24
CA LYS A 128 -1.15 36.63 4.14
C LYS A 128 -2.32 36.32 3.20
N GLY A 129 -3.48 36.96 3.40
CA GLY A 129 -4.70 36.73 2.62
C GLY A 129 -4.51 36.79 1.10
N GLN A 130 -3.78 37.79 0.59
CA GLN A 130 -3.49 37.91 -0.85
C GLN A 130 -2.63 36.75 -1.41
N LEU A 131 -1.73 36.17 -0.60
CA LEU A 131 -0.89 35.05 -1.03
C LEU A 131 -1.69 33.75 -1.01
N MET A 132 -2.59 33.58 -0.03
CA MET A 132 -3.55 32.48 0.02
C MET A 132 -4.51 32.48 -1.19
N GLU A 133 -5.00 33.66 -1.59
CA GLU A 133 -5.87 33.82 -2.75
C GLU A 133 -5.14 33.49 -4.06
N LYS A 134 -3.88 33.92 -4.20
CA LYS A 134 -3.01 33.53 -5.33
C LYS A 134 -2.79 32.02 -5.39
N ILE A 135 -2.47 31.37 -4.25
CA ILE A 135 -2.29 29.92 -4.19
C ILE A 135 -3.58 29.20 -4.58
N SER A 136 -4.73 29.64 -4.04
CA SER A 136 -6.03 29.03 -4.34
C SER A 136 -6.39 29.17 -5.83
N THR A 137 -6.04 30.30 -6.44
CA THR A 137 -6.24 30.54 -7.88
C THR A 137 -5.36 29.61 -8.73
N LEU A 138 -4.08 29.49 -8.38
CA LEU A 138 -3.16 28.55 -9.05
C LEU A 138 -3.62 27.09 -8.88
N GLU A 139 -4.12 26.72 -7.69
CA GLU A 139 -4.70 25.39 -7.43
C GLU A 139 -5.92 25.09 -8.30
N ALA A 140 -6.80 26.07 -8.52
CA ALA A 140 -7.96 25.91 -9.39
C ALA A 140 -7.54 25.75 -10.86
N GLN A 141 -6.60 26.58 -11.33
CA GLN A 141 -6.07 26.53 -12.70
C GLN A 141 -5.36 25.20 -12.97
N ILE A 142 -4.48 24.75 -12.07
CA ILE A 142 -3.79 23.46 -12.24
C ILE A 142 -4.76 22.28 -12.18
N ALA A 143 -5.84 22.37 -11.39
CA ALA A 143 -6.86 21.33 -11.34
C ALA A 143 -7.61 21.21 -12.67
N GLU A 144 -7.85 22.32 -13.36
CA GLU A 144 -8.45 22.33 -14.70
C GLU A 144 -7.48 21.73 -15.74
N VAL A 145 -6.23 22.18 -15.74
CA VAL A 145 -5.19 21.64 -16.63
C VAL A 145 -5.03 20.13 -16.44
N ARG A 146 -4.95 19.68 -15.18
CA ARG A 146 -4.84 18.27 -14.81
C ARG A 146 -6.03 17.44 -15.31
N LYS A 147 -7.26 17.97 -15.24
CA LYS A 147 -8.46 17.29 -15.79
C LYS A 147 -8.35 17.13 -17.31
N GLY A 148 -7.87 18.14 -18.01
CA GLY A 148 -7.64 18.09 -19.46
C GLY A 148 -6.57 17.06 -19.84
N LEU A 149 -5.42 17.09 -19.17
CA LEU A 149 -4.33 16.14 -19.38
C LEU A 149 -4.74 14.70 -19.04
N PHE A 150 -5.56 14.53 -18.00
CA PHE A 150 -6.14 13.23 -17.67
C PHE A 150 -7.06 12.72 -18.77
N ALA A 151 -7.91 13.57 -19.35
CA ALA A 151 -8.79 13.18 -20.45
C ALA A 151 -8.00 12.75 -21.70
N ILE A 152 -6.86 13.41 -21.99
CA ILE A 152 -5.93 13.04 -23.06
C ILE A 152 -5.37 11.64 -22.81
N TYR A 153 -4.81 11.39 -21.62
CA TYR A 153 -4.32 10.06 -21.23
C TYR A 153 -5.42 9.00 -21.34
N TRP A 154 -6.63 9.31 -20.85
CA TRP A 154 -7.75 8.39 -20.81
C TRP A 154 -8.25 7.97 -22.21
N ALA A 155 -8.03 8.82 -23.21
CA ALA A 155 -8.39 8.58 -24.61
C ALA A 155 -7.42 7.66 -25.36
N LEU A 156 -6.25 7.36 -24.79
CA LEU A 156 -5.24 6.48 -25.39
C LEU A 156 -5.59 4.99 -25.21
N PRO A 157 -5.06 4.10 -26.07
CA PRO A 157 -5.17 2.65 -25.88
C PRO A 157 -4.64 2.22 -24.50
N ASP A 158 -5.13 1.09 -23.98
CA ASP A 158 -4.65 0.55 -22.71
C ASP A 158 -3.26 -0.09 -22.82
N ILE A 159 -2.63 -0.39 -21.69
CA ILE A 159 -1.34 -1.09 -21.64
C ILE A 159 -1.48 -2.46 -22.33
N GLY A 160 -0.54 -2.79 -23.23
CA GLY A 160 -0.55 -4.04 -23.98
C GLY A 160 -1.43 -4.04 -25.24
N MET A 161 -2.13 -2.93 -25.55
CA MET A 161 -2.96 -2.82 -26.76
C MET A 161 -2.28 -2.01 -27.86
N THR A 162 -2.55 -2.41 -29.10
CA THR A 162 -2.21 -1.64 -30.29
C THR A 162 -3.24 -0.54 -30.58
N LEU A 163 -2.86 0.40 -31.44
CA LEU A 163 -3.79 1.42 -31.92
C LEU A 163 -4.98 0.83 -32.70
N ALA A 164 -4.71 -0.15 -33.55
CA ALA A 164 -5.74 -0.77 -34.39
C ALA A 164 -6.83 -1.46 -33.55
N GLU A 165 -6.41 -2.18 -32.51
CA GLU A 165 -7.33 -2.80 -31.56
C GLU A 165 -8.18 -1.75 -30.83
N TRP A 166 -7.56 -0.65 -30.39
CA TRP A 166 -8.28 0.45 -29.77
C TRP A 166 -9.30 1.10 -30.70
N GLU A 167 -8.91 1.34 -31.95
CA GLU A 167 -9.76 1.95 -32.98
C GLU A 167 -10.95 1.06 -33.35
N ALA A 168 -10.77 -0.26 -33.34
CA ALA A 168 -11.84 -1.24 -33.58
C ALA A 168 -12.91 -1.26 -32.48
N LEU A 169 -12.60 -0.79 -31.26
CA LEU A 169 -13.57 -0.72 -30.17
C LEU A 169 -14.56 0.44 -30.34
N THR A 170 -15.82 0.16 -30.05
CA THR A 170 -16.86 1.19 -29.90
C THR A 170 -16.59 2.09 -28.69
N GLN A 171 -17.17 3.29 -28.69
CA GLN A 171 -17.06 4.22 -27.55
C GLN A 171 -17.53 3.59 -26.22
N VAL A 172 -18.53 2.72 -26.26
CA VAL A 172 -19.05 2.02 -25.06
C VAL A 172 -18.03 1.01 -24.54
N GLN A 173 -17.40 0.23 -25.42
CA GLN A 173 -16.36 -0.74 -25.04
C GLN A 173 -15.13 -0.07 -24.45
N ARG A 174 -14.68 1.05 -25.04
CA ARG A 174 -13.58 1.85 -24.48
C ARG A 174 -13.90 2.39 -23.09
N ARG A 175 -15.16 2.78 -22.84
CA ARG A 175 -15.61 3.23 -21.51
C ARG A 175 -15.65 2.07 -20.50
N SER A 176 -16.10 0.88 -20.91
CA SER A 176 -16.20 -0.28 -20.00
C SER A 176 -14.85 -0.87 -19.59
N MET A 177 -13.79 -0.64 -20.37
CA MET A 177 -12.42 -1.03 -19.98
C MET A 177 -11.84 -0.18 -18.85
N ARG A 178 -12.50 0.93 -18.49
CA ARG A 178 -11.97 1.85 -17.50
C ARG A 178 -12.61 1.61 -16.14
N PRO A 179 -11.83 1.65 -15.04
CA PRO A 179 -12.35 1.38 -13.71
C PRO A 179 -13.43 2.38 -13.32
N THR A 180 -14.52 1.88 -12.72
CA THR A 180 -15.61 2.71 -12.19
C THR A 180 -15.15 3.42 -10.91
N GLY A 181 -15.29 4.75 -10.86
CA GLY A 181 -14.94 5.56 -9.68
C GLY A 181 -13.78 6.51 -9.94
N ARG A 182 -13.17 7.03 -8.87
CA ARG A 182 -12.00 7.91 -8.99
C ARG A 182 -10.80 7.08 -9.44
N PRO A 183 -10.25 7.31 -10.64
CA PRO A 183 -9.15 6.53 -11.15
C PRO A 183 -7.92 6.72 -10.25
N SER A 184 -7.23 5.62 -9.95
CA SER A 184 -5.90 5.67 -9.34
C SER A 184 -4.93 6.43 -10.26
N LEU A 185 -3.80 6.87 -9.70
CA LEU A 185 -2.72 7.41 -10.50
C LEU A 185 -2.31 6.35 -11.58
N PRO A 186 -2.12 6.73 -12.86
CA PRO A 186 -1.64 5.82 -13.89
C PRO A 186 -0.42 5.02 -13.45
N LEU A 187 -0.30 3.77 -13.89
CA LEU A 187 0.80 2.88 -13.48
C LEU A 187 2.16 3.51 -13.83
N GLU A 188 2.27 4.11 -15.00
CA GLU A 188 3.45 4.83 -15.47
C GLU A 188 3.82 5.97 -14.51
N CYS A 189 2.83 6.76 -14.08
CA CYS A 189 3.04 7.84 -13.11
C CYS A 189 3.45 7.32 -11.73
N GLN A 190 2.91 6.17 -11.28
CA GLN A 190 3.32 5.56 -10.01
C GLN A 190 4.78 5.09 -10.05
N ILE A 191 5.23 4.58 -11.20
CA ILE A 191 6.63 4.21 -11.43
C ILE A 191 7.51 5.46 -11.36
N THR A 192 7.15 6.53 -12.09
CA THR A 192 7.88 7.81 -12.06
C THR A 192 7.93 8.41 -10.65
N GLU A 193 6.82 8.35 -9.89
CA GLU A 193 6.77 8.80 -8.50
C GLU A 193 7.78 8.04 -7.62
N CYS A 194 7.87 6.72 -7.77
CA CYS A 194 8.84 5.92 -7.02
C CYS A 194 10.28 6.25 -7.44
N GLU A 195 10.54 6.52 -8.73
CA GLU A 195 11.86 6.92 -9.22
C GLU A 195 12.32 8.26 -8.66
N GLU A 196 11.44 9.27 -8.65
CA GLU A 196 11.75 10.58 -8.06
C GLU A 196 11.96 10.50 -6.55
N GLN A 197 11.12 9.75 -5.85
CA GLN A 197 11.29 9.50 -4.41
C GLN A 197 12.60 8.77 -4.13
N SER A 198 12.97 7.78 -4.94
CA SER A 198 14.23 7.06 -4.84
C SER A 198 15.43 7.99 -5.03
N LYS A 199 15.40 8.86 -6.05
CA LYS A 199 16.43 9.89 -6.28
C LYS A 199 16.55 10.88 -5.11
N ALA A 200 15.43 11.36 -4.59
CA ALA A 200 15.41 12.31 -3.47
C ALA A 200 15.97 11.66 -2.18
N LEU A 201 15.56 10.43 -1.87
CA LEU A 201 16.07 9.67 -0.73
C LEU A 201 17.55 9.34 -0.90
N LEU A 202 18.01 9.02 -2.10
CA LEU A 202 19.43 8.79 -2.38
C LEU A 202 20.26 10.08 -2.18
N ALA A 203 19.74 11.24 -2.59
CA ALA A 203 20.39 12.52 -2.33
C ALA A 203 20.46 12.85 -0.83
N GLU A 204 19.39 12.57 -0.07
CA GLU A 204 19.37 12.70 1.39
C GLU A 204 20.40 11.77 2.05
N ILE A 205 20.43 10.49 1.66
CA ILE A 205 21.38 9.48 2.15
C ILE A 205 22.82 9.88 1.82
N SER A 206 23.08 10.37 0.60
CA SER A 206 24.38 10.88 0.20
C SER A 206 24.81 12.05 1.09
N THR A 207 23.89 12.99 1.37
CA THR A 207 24.15 14.13 2.26
C THR A 207 24.45 13.69 3.69
N LEU A 208 23.60 12.81 4.26
CA LEU A 208 23.74 12.29 5.62
C LEU A 208 25.00 11.43 5.79
N SER A 209 25.41 10.72 4.75
CA SER A 209 26.60 9.86 4.74
C SER A 209 27.88 10.58 4.31
N LYS A 210 27.82 11.89 4.01
CA LYS A 210 28.93 12.69 3.46
C LYS A 210 29.50 12.10 2.16
N GLY A 211 28.62 11.61 1.29
CA GLY A 211 28.96 11.06 -0.03
C GLY A 211 29.40 9.60 -0.04
N LYS A 212 29.47 8.93 1.13
CA LYS A 212 29.88 7.51 1.19
C LYS A 212 28.85 6.56 0.56
N LEU A 213 27.57 6.90 0.68
CA LEU A 213 26.45 6.12 0.15
C LEU A 213 25.80 6.92 -0.98
N ASN A 214 26.32 6.74 -2.21
CA ASN A 214 25.97 7.55 -3.37
C ASN A 214 25.28 6.78 -4.51
N THR A 215 25.12 5.47 -4.38
CA THR A 215 24.35 4.64 -5.31
C THR A 215 23.29 3.86 -4.54
N VAL A 216 22.20 3.47 -5.22
CA VAL A 216 21.12 2.67 -4.62
C VAL A 216 21.68 1.38 -4.01
N GLU A 217 22.52 0.66 -4.75
CA GLU A 217 23.18 -0.57 -4.29
C GLU A 217 23.98 -0.36 -3.00
N LYS A 218 24.80 0.69 -2.92
CA LYS A 218 25.57 1.00 -1.72
C LYS A 218 24.68 1.42 -0.57
N ALA A 219 23.66 2.24 -0.85
CA ALA A 219 22.72 2.74 0.14
C ALA A 219 21.87 1.61 0.74
N LEU A 220 21.57 0.55 -0.02
CA LEU A 220 20.74 -0.57 0.39
C LEU A 220 21.54 -1.80 0.88
N LYS A 221 22.86 -1.82 0.70
CA LYS A 221 23.71 -2.95 1.10
C LYS A 221 23.57 -3.25 2.61
N GLY A 222 23.08 -4.44 2.94
CA GLY A 222 22.86 -4.87 4.32
C GLY A 222 21.72 -4.13 5.03
N VAL A 223 20.93 -3.35 4.31
CA VAL A 223 19.71 -2.72 4.82
C VAL A 223 18.59 -3.73 4.67
N GLU A 224 18.09 -4.19 5.79
CA GLU A 224 16.86 -4.99 5.82
C GLU A 224 15.71 -4.07 6.23
N LEU A 225 14.58 -4.21 5.54
CA LEU A 225 13.32 -3.72 6.09
C LEU A 225 13.13 -4.48 7.40
N SER A 226 13.31 -3.77 8.51
CA SER A 226 13.12 -4.39 9.80
C SER A 226 11.70 -4.94 9.86
N THR A 227 11.60 -6.26 9.89
CA THR A 227 10.38 -6.98 10.27
C THR A 227 10.04 -6.75 11.74
N ARG A 228 10.84 -5.97 12.49
CA ARG A 228 10.47 -5.44 13.82
C ARG A 228 9.21 -4.61 13.67
N GLY A 229 8.07 -5.25 13.92
CA GLY A 229 6.78 -4.60 13.99
C GLY A 229 5.72 -5.25 13.12
N ARG A 230 5.99 -5.48 11.83
CA ARG A 230 4.98 -6.06 10.93
C ARG A 230 5.40 -7.44 10.45
N PRO A 231 4.66 -8.49 10.87
CA PRO A 231 4.74 -9.80 10.24
C PRO A 231 4.63 -9.65 8.73
N VAL A 232 5.53 -10.30 7.98
CA VAL A 232 5.32 -10.53 6.55
C VAL A 232 4.01 -11.29 6.41
N ILE A 233 3.16 -10.84 5.49
CA ILE A 233 1.84 -11.43 5.23
C ILE A 233 2.01 -12.25 3.96
N SER A 234 1.76 -13.55 4.05
CA SER A 234 1.81 -14.42 2.87
C SER A 234 0.72 -14.03 1.86
N ASP A 235 0.82 -14.46 0.62
CA ASP A 235 -0.25 -14.23 -0.36
C ASP A 235 -1.57 -14.86 0.10
N ILE A 236 -1.51 -16.03 0.76
CA ILE A 236 -2.64 -16.65 1.45
C ILE A 236 -3.21 -15.72 2.53
N GLY A 237 -2.36 -15.11 3.36
CA GLY A 237 -2.77 -14.13 4.35
C GLY A 237 -3.39 -12.84 3.76
N LYS A 238 -2.99 -12.44 2.54
CA LYS A 238 -3.64 -11.34 1.80
C LYS A 238 -5.04 -11.74 1.34
N MET A 239 -5.20 -12.96 0.83
CA MET A 239 -6.51 -13.53 0.46
C MET A 239 -7.46 -13.58 1.66
N GLU A 240 -7.01 -14.05 2.82
CA GLU A 240 -7.83 -14.05 4.04
C GLU A 240 -8.29 -12.65 4.45
N ARG A 241 -7.38 -11.67 4.36
CA ARG A 241 -7.72 -10.26 4.65
C ARG A 241 -8.69 -9.69 3.63
N GLN A 242 -8.69 -10.18 2.39
CA GLN A 242 -9.67 -9.81 1.38
C GLN A 242 -11.04 -10.39 1.71
N ALA A 243 -11.14 -11.69 2.00
CA ALA A 243 -12.38 -12.32 2.45
C ALA A 243 -12.94 -11.62 3.71
N GLY A 244 -12.09 -11.36 4.71
CA GLY A 244 -12.48 -10.64 5.93
C GLY A 244 -12.83 -9.15 5.72
N ARG A 245 -12.42 -8.53 4.61
CA ARG A 245 -12.91 -7.20 4.21
C ARG A 245 -14.31 -7.31 3.62
N LEU A 246 -14.52 -8.25 2.70
CA LEU A 246 -15.82 -8.50 2.09
C LEU A 246 -16.89 -8.84 3.14
N ARG A 247 -16.58 -9.69 4.13
CA ARG A 247 -17.52 -9.98 5.24
C ARG A 247 -17.93 -8.73 6.02
N ARG A 248 -16.97 -7.86 6.35
CA ARG A 248 -17.24 -6.59 7.05
C ARG A 248 -17.96 -5.55 6.20
N GLU A 249 -17.74 -5.56 4.89
CA GLU A 249 -18.50 -4.73 3.95
C GLU A 249 -19.94 -5.23 3.87
N MET A 250 -20.15 -6.54 3.83
CA MET A 250 -21.46 -7.19 3.83
C MET A 250 -22.25 -6.90 5.12
N GLU A 251 -21.61 -6.99 6.29
CA GLU A 251 -22.21 -6.62 7.59
C GLU A 251 -22.67 -5.16 7.68
N LYS A 252 -22.11 -4.28 6.85
CA LYS A 252 -22.42 -2.84 6.83
C LYS A 252 -23.44 -2.45 5.77
N LEU A 253 -23.91 -3.39 4.94
CA LEU A 253 -24.90 -3.10 3.92
C LEU A 253 -26.25 -2.80 4.58
N ASP A 254 -26.85 -1.68 4.24
CA ASP A 254 -28.23 -1.34 4.61
C ASP A 254 -29.16 -1.68 3.43
N PRO A 255 -30.19 -2.53 3.62
CA PRO A 255 -31.19 -2.79 2.58
C PRO A 255 -31.82 -1.53 1.98
N SER A 256 -31.90 -0.41 2.70
CA SER A 256 -32.48 0.84 2.18
C SER A 256 -31.63 1.52 1.11
N ASP A 257 -30.34 1.20 1.01
CA ASP A 257 -29.42 1.78 0.04
C ASP A 257 -29.54 1.15 -1.36
N PHE A 258 -30.41 0.15 -1.52
CA PHE A 258 -30.53 -0.64 -2.75
C PHE A 258 -31.91 -0.49 -3.40
N PRO A 259 -31.99 -0.55 -4.74
CA PRO A 259 -33.28 -0.58 -5.43
C PRO A 259 -34.07 -1.83 -5.03
N SER A 260 -35.39 -1.68 -4.94
CA SER A 260 -36.30 -2.81 -4.73
C SER A 260 -36.26 -3.77 -5.94
N GLU A 261 -36.67 -5.03 -5.73
CA GLU A 261 -36.74 -6.00 -6.84
C GLU A 261 -37.64 -5.52 -8.00
N ALA A 262 -38.72 -4.80 -7.68
CA ALA A 262 -39.62 -4.26 -8.68
C ALA A 262 -38.96 -3.14 -9.51
N GLU A 263 -38.16 -2.28 -8.89
CA GLU A 263 -37.40 -1.24 -9.57
C GLU A 263 -36.26 -1.82 -10.42
N HIS A 264 -35.55 -2.80 -9.87
CA HIS A 264 -34.48 -3.51 -10.59
C HIS A 264 -35.01 -4.27 -11.81
N LYS A 265 -36.16 -4.96 -11.70
CA LYS A 265 -36.81 -5.63 -12.83
C LYS A 265 -37.24 -4.66 -13.93
N LYS A 266 -37.66 -3.43 -13.57
CA LYS A 266 -38.04 -2.40 -14.52
C LYS A 266 -36.83 -1.72 -15.17
N ASN A 267 -35.74 -1.55 -14.45
CA ASN A 267 -34.50 -0.98 -14.98
C ASN A 267 -33.26 -1.61 -14.30
N PRO A 268 -32.69 -2.67 -14.89
CA PRO A 268 -31.52 -3.36 -14.33
C PRO A 268 -30.25 -2.49 -14.22
N ARG A 269 -30.23 -1.31 -14.87
CA ARG A 269 -29.10 -0.37 -14.80
C ARG A 269 -29.05 0.44 -13.50
N LEU A 270 -30.08 0.35 -12.64
CA LEU A 270 -30.12 1.01 -11.33
C LEU A 270 -29.11 0.43 -10.32
N GLY A 271 -28.45 -0.69 -10.66
CA GLY A 271 -27.51 -1.38 -9.78
C GLY A 271 -28.12 -2.65 -9.19
N ASP A 272 -27.34 -3.38 -8.40
CA ASP A 272 -27.75 -4.62 -7.76
C ASP A 272 -28.88 -4.36 -6.74
N THR A 273 -29.82 -5.30 -6.58
CA THR A 273 -30.67 -5.33 -5.37
C THR A 273 -29.82 -5.73 -4.17
N TYR A 274 -30.32 -5.48 -2.96
CA TYR A 274 -29.64 -5.92 -1.73
C TYR A 274 -29.31 -7.43 -1.77
N GLN A 275 -30.27 -8.27 -2.16
CA GLN A 275 -30.06 -9.72 -2.24
C GLN A 275 -29.00 -10.09 -3.28
N ILE A 276 -29.05 -9.53 -4.49
CA ILE A 276 -28.05 -9.79 -5.54
C ILE A 276 -26.65 -9.37 -5.07
N ARG A 277 -26.55 -8.25 -4.35
CA ARG A 277 -25.29 -7.76 -3.81
C ARG A 277 -24.72 -8.73 -2.77
N VAL A 278 -25.55 -9.17 -1.83
CA VAL A 278 -25.19 -10.16 -0.80
C VAL A 278 -24.76 -11.48 -1.44
N ASP A 279 -25.53 -11.99 -2.41
CA ASP A 279 -25.23 -13.25 -3.11
C ASP A 279 -23.89 -13.19 -3.84
N ARG A 280 -23.61 -12.08 -4.56
CA ARG A 280 -22.32 -11.88 -5.24
C ARG A 280 -21.14 -11.79 -4.27
N MET A 281 -21.32 -11.06 -3.16
CA MET A 281 -20.26 -10.96 -2.15
C MET A 281 -20.02 -12.31 -1.48
N THR A 282 -21.07 -13.08 -1.22
CA THR A 282 -20.99 -14.44 -0.67
C THR A 282 -20.24 -15.37 -1.61
N ALA A 283 -20.64 -15.41 -2.89
CA ALA A 283 -19.94 -16.22 -3.91
C ALA A 283 -18.46 -15.83 -4.03
N ARG A 284 -18.14 -14.54 -3.96
CA ARG A 284 -16.74 -14.07 -4.01
C ARG A 284 -15.94 -14.46 -2.75
N ILE A 285 -16.59 -14.46 -1.59
CA ILE A 285 -15.97 -14.94 -0.34
C ILE A 285 -15.68 -16.44 -0.46
N GLU A 286 -16.64 -17.24 -0.93
CA GLU A 286 -16.48 -18.69 -1.14
C GLU A 286 -15.35 -19.01 -2.13
N GLU A 287 -15.25 -18.26 -3.24
CA GLU A 287 -14.17 -18.43 -4.22
C GLU A 287 -12.78 -18.13 -3.61
N ILE A 288 -12.68 -17.09 -2.78
CA ILE A 288 -11.44 -16.74 -2.08
C ILE A 288 -11.11 -17.81 -1.03
N GLU A 289 -12.11 -18.30 -0.29
CA GLU A 289 -11.93 -19.37 0.70
C GLU A 289 -11.48 -20.67 0.06
N GLU A 290 -12.01 -21.01 -1.11
CA GLU A 290 -11.54 -22.17 -1.88
C GLU A 290 -10.10 -21.99 -2.34
N SER A 291 -9.76 -20.82 -2.86
CA SER A 291 -8.39 -20.49 -3.26
C SER A 291 -7.41 -20.57 -2.08
N ILE A 292 -7.84 -20.15 -0.88
CA ILE A 292 -7.08 -20.31 0.35
C ILE A 292 -6.89 -21.78 0.68
N ARG A 293 -7.94 -22.61 0.64
CA ARG A 293 -7.84 -24.05 0.94
C ARG A 293 -6.85 -24.76 0.01
N ILE A 294 -6.93 -24.48 -1.29
CA ILE A 294 -6.02 -25.03 -2.29
C ILE A 294 -4.59 -24.59 -1.99
N ALA A 295 -4.35 -23.28 -1.84
CA ALA A 295 -3.02 -22.75 -1.58
C ALA A 295 -2.43 -23.24 -0.26
N GLU A 296 -3.25 -23.48 0.77
CA GLU A 296 -2.80 -24.08 2.03
C GLU A 296 -2.43 -25.56 1.90
N SER A 297 -3.14 -26.31 1.05
CA SER A 297 -2.83 -27.71 0.78
C SER A 297 -1.52 -27.91 0.03
N GLU A 298 -1.07 -26.90 -0.72
CA GLU A 298 0.18 -26.87 -1.47
C GLU A 298 1.39 -26.43 -0.63
N LEU A 299 1.19 -26.00 0.62
CA LEU A 299 2.29 -25.58 1.49
C LEU A 299 3.10 -26.78 1.97
N GLU A 300 4.42 -26.69 1.80
CA GLU A 300 5.35 -27.71 2.27
C GLU A 300 6.46 -27.15 3.17
N GLY A 301 7.03 -28.01 4.02
CA GLY A 301 8.21 -27.72 4.84
C GLY A 301 8.04 -26.50 5.75
N VAL A 302 9.00 -25.57 5.69
CA VAL A 302 9.04 -24.36 6.54
C VAL A 302 7.83 -23.44 6.28
N ALA A 303 7.26 -23.47 5.08
CA ALA A 303 6.14 -22.61 4.70
C ALA A 303 4.88 -22.92 5.52
N VAL A 304 4.66 -24.19 5.89
CA VAL A 304 3.56 -24.62 6.77
C VAL A 304 3.67 -23.95 8.13
N TYR A 305 4.85 -24.00 8.75
CA TYR A 305 5.06 -23.37 10.06
C TYR A 305 4.98 -21.85 10.00
N ARG A 306 5.49 -21.23 8.92
CA ARG A 306 5.36 -19.77 8.70
C ARG A 306 3.90 -19.35 8.58
N ARG A 307 3.08 -20.16 7.89
CA ARG A 307 1.65 -19.94 7.74
C ARG A 307 0.90 -20.09 9.06
N GLU A 308 1.21 -21.13 9.82
CA GLU A 308 0.64 -21.35 11.15
C GLU A 308 0.99 -20.18 12.10
N LEU A 309 2.24 -19.72 12.08
CA LEU A 309 2.65 -18.53 12.83
C LEU A 309 1.84 -17.30 12.40
N GLU A 310 1.60 -17.11 11.11
CA GLU A 310 0.77 -16.00 10.62
C GLU A 310 -0.68 -16.06 11.17
N LYS A 311 -1.31 -17.24 11.15
CA LYS A 311 -2.66 -17.46 11.73
C LYS A 311 -2.68 -17.13 13.22
N GLN A 312 -1.70 -17.62 13.97
CA GLN A 312 -1.59 -17.34 15.40
C GLN A 312 -1.41 -15.84 15.68
N ARG A 313 -0.58 -15.14 14.89
CA ARG A 313 -0.38 -13.69 15.01
C ARG A 313 -1.65 -12.90 14.69
N ALA A 314 -2.45 -13.34 13.71
CA ALA A 314 -3.74 -12.75 13.40
C ALA A 314 -4.73 -12.94 14.56
N ARG A 315 -4.85 -14.18 15.07
CA ARG A 315 -5.68 -14.50 16.24
C ARG A 315 -5.28 -13.66 17.46
N HIS A 316 -3.99 -13.53 17.74
CA HIS A 316 -3.50 -12.70 18.85
C HIS A 316 -3.99 -11.25 18.77
N ARG A 317 -3.91 -10.65 17.58
CA ARG A 317 -4.38 -9.28 17.36
C ARG A 317 -5.87 -9.17 17.67
N ASP A 318 -6.66 -10.13 17.22
CA ASP A 318 -8.11 -10.10 17.36
C ASP A 318 -8.51 -10.32 18.84
N LEU A 319 -7.84 -11.24 19.54
CA LEU A 319 -7.98 -11.45 20.99
C LEU A 319 -7.64 -10.19 21.81
N VAL A 320 -6.55 -9.51 21.48
CA VAL A 320 -6.16 -8.26 22.18
C VAL A 320 -7.20 -7.15 21.96
N VAL A 321 -7.81 -7.07 20.78
CA VAL A 321 -8.89 -6.11 20.53
C VAL A 321 -10.14 -6.46 21.34
N LEU A 322 -10.48 -7.74 21.45
CA LEU A 322 -11.60 -8.20 22.29
C LEU A 322 -11.34 -7.94 23.77
N GLU A 323 -10.13 -8.25 24.26
CA GLU A 323 -9.74 -8.03 25.67
C GLU A 323 -9.89 -6.57 26.09
N SER A 324 -9.53 -5.62 25.22
CA SER A 324 -9.68 -4.19 25.51
C SER A 324 -11.13 -3.73 25.70
N LYS A 325 -12.11 -4.55 25.31
CA LYS A 325 -13.55 -4.27 25.39
C LYS A 325 -14.28 -5.14 26.42
N ALA A 326 -13.61 -6.14 26.98
CA ALA A 326 -14.18 -7.08 27.94
C ALA A 326 -13.89 -6.66 29.37
N ASN A 327 -14.71 -7.12 30.32
CA ASN A 327 -14.54 -6.86 31.74
C ASN A 327 -14.72 -8.14 32.56
N GLY A 328 -14.12 -8.19 33.74
CA GLY A 328 -14.34 -9.27 34.70
C GLY A 328 -13.86 -10.63 34.21
N ASP A 329 -14.73 -11.64 34.31
CA ASP A 329 -14.36 -13.05 34.06
C ASP A 329 -14.09 -13.29 32.55
N ASP A 330 -14.82 -12.61 31.67
CA ASP A 330 -14.58 -12.66 30.21
C ASP A 330 -13.20 -12.08 29.87
N GLN A 331 -12.79 -11.00 30.54
CA GLN A 331 -11.46 -10.42 30.37
C GLN A 331 -10.37 -11.39 30.84
N ALA A 332 -10.59 -12.09 31.95
CA ALA A 332 -9.65 -13.09 32.46
C ALA A 332 -9.48 -14.27 31.50
N MET A 333 -10.58 -14.77 30.92
CA MET A 333 -10.55 -15.83 29.91
C MET A 333 -9.81 -15.40 28.64
N LEU A 334 -10.07 -14.18 28.16
CA LEU A 334 -9.37 -13.63 26.99
C LEU A 334 -7.88 -13.44 27.26
N LEU A 335 -7.49 -12.99 28.46
CA LEU A 335 -6.08 -12.87 28.84
C LEU A 335 -5.37 -14.23 28.89
N LEU A 336 -6.03 -15.28 29.41
CA LEU A 336 -5.50 -16.64 29.38
C LEU A 336 -5.34 -17.16 27.94
N GLU A 337 -6.33 -16.90 27.08
CA GLU A 337 -6.27 -17.31 25.68
C GLU A 337 -5.17 -16.58 24.90
N ILE A 338 -4.99 -15.28 25.17
CA ILE A 338 -3.86 -14.50 24.65
C ILE A 338 -2.55 -15.18 25.03
N LEU A 339 -2.35 -15.49 26.31
CA LEU A 339 -1.12 -16.11 26.81
C LEU A 339 -0.88 -17.52 26.22
N ARG A 340 -1.91 -18.35 26.08
CA ARG A 340 -1.80 -19.64 25.36
C ARG A 340 -1.35 -19.46 23.92
N ASN A 341 -1.90 -18.46 23.24
CA ASN A 341 -1.51 -18.15 21.88
C ASN A 341 -0.05 -17.65 21.80
N GLU A 342 0.44 -16.91 22.80
CA GLU A 342 1.85 -16.52 22.89
C GLU A 342 2.78 -17.74 22.99
N VAL A 343 2.41 -18.75 23.78
CA VAL A 343 3.17 -20.02 23.88
C VAL A 343 3.21 -20.75 22.54
N GLN A 344 2.06 -20.89 21.86
CA GLN A 344 1.98 -21.50 20.54
C GLN A 344 2.86 -20.77 19.50
N GLN A 345 2.91 -19.44 19.55
CA GLN A 345 3.80 -18.66 18.69
C GLN A 345 5.27 -18.95 18.99
N GLN A 346 5.66 -19.09 20.26
CA GLN A 346 7.02 -19.44 20.64
C GLN A 346 7.42 -20.82 20.12
N GLU A 347 6.57 -21.82 20.31
CA GLU A 347 6.79 -23.19 19.80
C GLU A 347 6.91 -23.21 18.29
N THR A 348 6.02 -22.49 17.58
CA THR A 348 6.05 -22.41 16.12
C THR A 348 7.32 -21.71 15.62
N VAL A 349 7.77 -20.64 16.28
CA VAL A 349 9.05 -19.99 15.97
C VAL A 349 10.24 -20.93 16.19
N GLU A 350 10.21 -21.75 17.24
CA GLU A 350 11.24 -22.77 17.48
C GLU A 350 11.23 -23.84 16.38
N MET A 351 10.06 -24.29 15.92
CA MET A 351 9.93 -25.22 14.79
C MET A 351 10.48 -24.61 13.50
N ILE A 352 10.17 -23.34 13.21
CA ILE A 352 10.72 -22.61 12.06
C ILE A 352 12.24 -22.57 12.15
N ARG A 353 12.82 -22.21 13.31
CA ARG A 353 14.28 -22.13 13.47
C ARG A 353 14.99 -23.48 13.38
N LYS A 354 14.32 -24.57 13.76
CA LYS A 354 14.84 -25.93 13.58
C LYS A 354 14.87 -26.33 12.11
N ALA A 355 13.83 -25.96 11.36
CA ALA A 355 13.70 -26.28 9.94
C ALA A 355 14.48 -25.31 9.02
N ASP A 356 14.69 -24.08 9.45
CA ASP A 356 15.48 -23.03 8.78
C ASP A 356 16.36 -22.31 9.83
N PRO A 357 17.64 -22.69 9.99
CA PRO A 357 18.54 -22.07 10.96
C PRO A 357 18.83 -20.59 10.72
N GLN A 358 18.54 -20.05 9.52
CA GLN A 358 18.70 -18.63 9.19
C GLN A 358 17.42 -17.82 9.42
N ALA A 359 16.34 -18.47 9.88
CA ALA A 359 15.07 -17.85 10.23
C ALA A 359 15.22 -16.65 11.18
N THR A 360 14.69 -15.50 10.78
CA THR A 360 14.68 -14.25 11.55
C THR A 360 13.35 -13.97 12.25
N GLU A 361 12.41 -14.93 12.20
CA GLU A 361 11.08 -14.82 12.76
C GLU A 361 11.11 -14.58 14.27
N THR A 362 10.25 -13.66 14.70
CA THR A 362 10.09 -13.21 16.10
C THR A 362 8.62 -13.25 16.51
N LEU A 363 8.32 -13.13 17.80
CA LEU A 363 6.93 -13.02 18.27
C LEU A 363 6.27 -11.74 17.73
N THR A 364 4.93 -11.64 17.75
CA THR A 364 4.28 -10.36 17.37
C THR A 364 4.81 -9.19 18.21
N HIS A 365 4.79 -7.99 17.66
CA HIS A 365 5.17 -6.75 18.38
C HIS A 365 4.31 -6.43 19.61
N ARG A 366 3.14 -7.07 19.74
CA ARG A 366 2.24 -6.99 20.91
C ARG A 366 2.49 -8.10 21.94
N VAL A 367 3.38 -9.04 21.63
CA VAL A 367 3.98 -9.97 22.58
C VAL A 367 5.29 -9.32 23.03
N ASN A 368 5.15 -8.22 23.76
CA ASN A 368 6.25 -7.59 24.45
C ASN A 368 6.44 -8.32 25.78
N PRO A 369 7.64 -8.80 26.15
CA PRO A 369 7.88 -9.42 27.46
C PRO A 369 7.37 -8.59 28.64
N LYS A 370 7.32 -7.26 28.51
CA LYS A 370 6.68 -6.36 29.49
C LYS A 370 5.16 -6.54 29.52
N GLU A 371 4.50 -6.49 28.36
CA GLU A 371 3.04 -6.69 28.27
C GLU A 371 2.64 -8.11 28.71
N THR A 372 3.42 -9.13 28.37
CA THR A 372 3.20 -10.51 28.83
C THR A 372 3.29 -10.59 30.36
N ARG A 373 4.28 -9.95 30.99
CA ARG A 373 4.38 -9.87 32.46
C ARG A 373 3.24 -9.06 33.07
N ASP A 374 2.80 -8.00 32.42
CA ASP A 374 1.66 -7.19 32.88
C ASP A 374 0.34 -7.99 32.77
N ARG A 375 0.16 -8.81 31.72
CA ARG A 375 -0.97 -9.75 31.56
C ARG A 375 -0.97 -10.81 32.65
N LEU A 376 0.19 -11.44 32.91
CA LEU A 376 0.36 -12.39 34.00
C LEU A 376 0.04 -11.76 35.36
N SER A 377 0.58 -10.58 35.64
CA SER A 377 0.33 -9.83 36.88
C SER A 377 -1.16 -9.50 37.06
N ARG A 378 -1.84 -9.08 35.97
CA ARG A 378 -3.29 -8.79 36.00
C ARG A 378 -4.11 -10.03 36.33
N LEU A 379 -3.75 -11.19 35.77
CA LEU A 379 -4.41 -12.46 36.08
C LEU A 379 -4.15 -12.92 37.52
N GLU A 380 -2.94 -12.72 38.04
CA GLU A 380 -2.58 -13.05 39.42
C GLU A 380 -3.28 -12.12 40.45
N MET A 381 -3.38 -10.82 40.16
CA MET A 381 -3.99 -9.85 41.07
C MET A 381 -5.52 -9.87 41.07
N ASN A 382 -6.17 -10.25 39.97
CA ASN A 382 -7.62 -10.15 39.84
C ASN A 382 -8.40 -11.27 40.57
N GLY A 383 -7.75 -12.30 41.12
CA GLY A 383 -8.34 -13.28 42.05
C GLY A 383 -9.56 -14.07 41.53
N ARG A 384 -9.83 -14.04 40.23
CA ARG A 384 -11.05 -14.58 39.59
C ARG A 384 -10.86 -15.90 38.84
N LEU A 385 -9.64 -16.44 38.81
CA LEU A 385 -9.35 -17.68 38.11
C LEU A 385 -9.75 -18.89 38.96
N LYS A 386 -10.41 -19.86 38.35
CA LYS A 386 -10.70 -21.18 38.95
C LYS A 386 -9.42 -21.99 39.10
N ASP A 387 -9.42 -23.02 39.96
CA ASP A 387 -8.24 -23.86 40.22
C ASP A 387 -7.63 -24.47 38.95
N GLY A 388 -8.46 -24.88 37.99
CA GLY A 388 -7.99 -25.37 36.68
C GLY A 388 -7.30 -24.29 35.85
N GLU A 389 -7.82 -23.06 35.86
CA GLU A 389 -7.26 -21.92 35.14
C GLU A 389 -5.96 -21.41 35.75
N LEU A 390 -5.82 -21.52 37.08
CA LEU A 390 -4.57 -21.26 37.80
C LEU A 390 -3.48 -22.26 37.42
N LEU A 391 -3.82 -23.54 37.25
CA LEU A 391 -2.87 -24.57 36.81
C LEU A 391 -2.37 -24.29 35.39
N ILE A 392 -3.27 -23.91 34.49
CA ILE A 392 -2.94 -23.46 33.13
C ILE A 392 -2.02 -22.23 33.16
N LEU A 393 -2.31 -21.25 34.02
CA LEU A 393 -1.48 -20.05 34.16
C LEU A 393 -0.06 -20.40 34.66
N GLN A 394 0.06 -21.36 35.58
CA GLN A 394 1.35 -21.85 36.07
C GLN A 394 2.16 -22.56 34.97
N GLU A 395 1.53 -23.41 34.18
CA GLU A 395 2.17 -24.08 33.03
C GLU A 395 2.69 -23.06 32.01
N ILE A 396 1.87 -22.05 31.68
CA ILE A 396 2.27 -20.98 30.76
C ILE A 396 3.42 -20.16 31.34
N LYS A 397 3.37 -19.83 32.63
CA LYS A 397 4.45 -19.10 33.32
C LYS A 397 5.77 -19.87 33.25
N GLN A 398 5.74 -21.18 33.48
CA GLN A 398 6.91 -22.04 33.34
C GLN A 398 7.42 -22.10 31.89
N SER A 399 6.54 -22.19 30.90
CA SER A 399 6.93 -22.23 29.48
C SER A 399 7.56 -20.91 29.00
N ILE A 400 6.95 -19.77 29.34
CA ILE A 400 7.40 -18.43 28.90
C ILE A 400 8.63 -17.96 29.69
N MET A 401 8.67 -18.18 31.02
CA MET A 401 9.75 -17.70 31.87
C MET A 401 10.88 -18.72 32.07
N GLY A 402 10.60 -20.03 32.03
CA GLY A 402 11.61 -21.08 32.20
C GLY A 402 12.58 -21.20 31.02
N LYS A 403 12.18 -20.76 29.82
CA LYS A 403 13.03 -20.73 28.63
C LYS A 403 14.09 -19.61 28.65
N SER A 404 14.13 -18.72 29.65
CA SER A 404 15.12 -17.64 29.73
C SER A 404 16.52 -18.06 30.22
N SER A 405 16.79 -19.35 30.42
CA SER A 405 18.05 -19.82 31.06
C SER A 405 19.09 -20.44 30.10
N THR A 406 18.86 -20.55 28.80
CA THR A 406 19.80 -21.24 27.88
C THR A 406 20.23 -20.43 26.65
N ARG A 407 20.10 -19.09 26.69
CA ARG A 407 20.92 -18.23 25.82
C ARG A 407 22.18 -17.84 26.58
N GLY A 408 23.20 -18.67 26.41
CA GLY A 408 24.54 -18.47 26.92
C GLY A 408 25.18 -17.16 26.44
N ARG A 409 26.18 -16.78 27.23
CA ARG A 409 27.22 -15.79 26.98
C ARG A 409 27.82 -15.86 25.59
#